data_AF-A0A098GG07-F1
#
_entry.id   AF-A0A098GG07-F1
#
_cell.length_a   1.000
_cell.length_b   1.000
_cell.length_c   1.000
_cell.angle_alpha   90.00
_cell.angle_beta   90.00
_cell.angle_gamma   90.00
#
_symmetry.space_group_name_H-M   'P 1'
#
loop_
_entity.id
_entity.type
_entity.pdbx_description
1 polymer ?
#
loop_
_entity_poly.entity_id
_entity_poly.type
_entity_poly.pdbx_seq_one_letter_code
_entity_poly.pdbx_strand_id
1 'polypeptide(L)'
;MIIVIIELSPRMRFNPFRANVNNLFDVFEAAKNDARVSRTPFISHYNNLNSAQAQMELLAARMSRFLVLEMLLENHFHIANRRAPFAESISRADFHFGGFQSPIPRPSSRPHVQESTDPLAHIPKPNATLSDKAKKVAAELDDKLPQECCDPISMEPLADPIEINKRVYNRETVSRLIKDGKFEDPFNRAKVDPSTAKPAHYMLDAIIAHSDVLAHKEPIMLRNHKSTDVHPLKDLIEQWGQLLRAEIPAP
;
A
#
# COMPACT_ATOMS: atom_id res chain seq x y z
N MET A 1 10.90 11.00 3.09
CA MET A 1 10.13 12.05 2.41
C MET A 1 11.02 13.27 2.24
N ILE A 2 10.97 13.92 1.09
CA ILE A 2 11.66 15.18 0.84
C ILE A 2 10.63 16.18 0.33
N ILE A 3 10.72 17.42 0.82
CA ILE A 3 9.89 18.53 0.38
C ILE A 3 10.74 19.35 -0.58
N VAL A 4 10.25 19.50 -1.80
CA VAL A 4 10.91 20.27 -2.86
C VAL A 4 10.07 21.51 -3.09
N ILE A 5 10.69 22.68 -2.88
CA ILE A 5 10.06 23.97 -3.15
C ILE A 5 10.66 24.51 -4.44
N ILE A 6 9.81 24.72 -5.44
CA ILE A 6 10.17 25.28 -6.75
C ILE A 6 9.62 26.70 -6.81
N GLU A 7 10.50 27.69 -6.73
CA GLU A 7 10.13 29.08 -6.99
C GLU A 7 9.95 29.28 -8.50
N LEU A 8 8.75 29.72 -8.89
CA LEU A 8 8.43 29.95 -10.29
C LEU A 8 8.85 31.35 -10.70
N SER A 9 9.68 31.43 -11.73
CA SER A 9 10.02 32.71 -12.33
C SER A 9 8.76 33.41 -12.88
N PRO A 10 8.68 34.75 -12.90
CA PRO A 10 7.50 35.47 -13.39
C PRO A 10 7.11 35.10 -14.83
N ARG A 11 8.09 34.69 -15.65
CA ARG A 11 7.89 34.29 -17.05
C ARG A 11 7.45 32.83 -17.20
N MET A 12 7.56 32.02 -16.13
CA MET A 12 7.15 30.63 -16.15
C MET A 12 5.63 30.51 -16.13
N ARG A 13 5.10 29.93 -17.22
CA ARG A 13 3.68 29.63 -17.35
C ARG A 13 3.39 28.32 -16.62
N PHE A 14 2.56 28.40 -15.60
CA PHE A 14 2.08 27.24 -14.87
C PHE A 14 0.61 27.45 -14.54
N ASN A 15 -0.22 26.45 -14.83
CA ASN A 15 -1.64 26.47 -14.52
C ASN A 15 -1.94 25.28 -13.57
N PRO A 16 -2.24 25.55 -12.29
CA PRO A 16 -2.50 24.49 -11.31
C PRO A 16 -3.81 23.74 -11.55
N PHE A 17 -4.74 24.29 -12.33
CA PHE A 17 -6.05 23.70 -12.59
C PHE A 17 -6.08 22.79 -13.83
N ARG A 18 -4.98 22.72 -14.58
CA ARG A 18 -4.81 21.74 -15.67
C ARG A 18 -4.10 20.51 -15.10
N ALA A 19 -4.91 19.62 -14.52
CA ALA A 19 -4.53 18.47 -13.70
C ALA A 19 -3.78 17.33 -14.43
N ASN A 20 -2.79 17.67 -15.26
CA ASN A 20 -1.88 16.67 -15.82
C ASN A 20 -0.55 16.73 -15.09
N VAL A 21 -0.23 15.67 -14.34
CA VAL A 21 1.07 15.41 -13.70
C VAL A 21 2.22 15.54 -14.71
N ASN A 22 1.94 15.30 -15.99
CA ASN A 22 2.86 15.55 -17.11
C ASN A 22 3.43 16.97 -17.14
N ASN A 23 2.73 17.98 -16.60
CA ASN A 23 3.18 19.37 -16.58
C ASN A 23 4.16 19.66 -15.42
N LEU A 24 4.14 18.89 -14.32
CA LEU A 24 4.99 19.15 -13.15
C LEU A 24 6.46 18.84 -13.42
N PHE A 25 6.73 17.75 -14.14
CA PHE A 25 8.09 17.41 -14.56
C PHE A 25 8.68 18.49 -15.47
N ASP A 26 7.89 19.02 -16.40
CA ASP A 26 8.32 20.06 -17.33
C ASP A 26 8.62 21.36 -16.60
N VAL A 27 7.80 21.71 -15.60
CA VAL A 27 8.05 22.87 -14.72
C VAL A 27 9.32 22.69 -13.92
N PHE A 28 9.56 21.50 -13.37
CA PHE A 28 10.79 21.19 -12.62
C PHE A 28 12.04 21.32 -13.51
N GLU A 29 12.03 20.72 -14.70
CA GLU A 29 13.15 20.81 -15.65
C GLU A 29 13.32 22.24 -16.20
N ALA A 30 12.23 22.99 -16.43
CA ALA A 30 12.30 24.40 -16.80
C ALA A 30 12.93 25.24 -15.67
N ALA A 31 12.54 25.02 -14.42
CA ALA A 31 13.12 25.72 -13.27
C ALA A 31 14.59 25.39 -13.05
N LYS A 32 14.99 24.13 -13.27
CA LYS A 32 16.38 23.69 -13.23
C LYS A 32 17.23 24.34 -14.32
N ASN A 33 16.68 24.44 -15.53
CA ASN A 33 17.32 25.15 -16.64
C ASN A 33 17.44 26.65 -16.35
N ASP A 34 16.37 27.30 -15.89
CA ASP A 34 16.37 28.71 -15.49
C ASP A 34 17.41 28.97 -14.40
N ALA A 35 17.48 28.12 -13.37
CA ALA A 35 18.45 28.24 -12.27
C ALA A 35 19.90 28.14 -12.76
N ARG A 36 20.15 27.26 -13.74
CA ARG A 36 21.47 27.12 -14.36
C ARG A 36 21.86 28.36 -15.15
N VAL A 37 20.90 28.97 -15.87
CA VAL A 37 21.13 30.17 -16.68
C VAL A 37 21.31 31.42 -15.79
N SER A 38 20.46 31.58 -14.78
CA SER A 38 20.45 32.74 -13.89
C SER A 38 21.46 32.67 -12.75
N ARG A 39 22.12 31.51 -12.56
CA ARG A 39 22.98 31.18 -11.40
C ARG A 39 22.29 31.41 -10.06
N THR A 40 20.96 31.34 -10.03
CA THR A 40 20.15 31.54 -8.82
C THR A 40 19.41 30.25 -8.50
N PRO A 41 19.45 29.75 -7.26
CA PRO A 41 18.75 28.52 -6.90
C PRO A 41 17.24 28.78 -6.80
N PHE A 42 16.48 28.30 -7.79
CA PHE A 42 15.00 28.32 -7.77
C PHE A 42 14.39 27.04 -7.18
N ILE A 43 15.22 26.05 -6.86
CA ILE A 43 14.78 24.76 -6.33
C ILE A 43 15.48 24.54 -4.99
N SER A 44 14.69 24.42 -3.94
CA SER A 44 15.16 24.16 -2.59
C SER A 44 14.64 22.81 -2.09
N HIS A 45 15.49 22.11 -1.35
CA HIS A 45 15.21 20.75 -0.88
C HIS A 45 15.25 20.74 0.64
N TYR A 46 14.22 20.14 1.25
CA TYR A 46 14.08 20.07 2.70
C TYR A 46 13.71 18.65 3.11
N ASN A 47 14.46 18.10 4.05
CA ASN A 47 14.11 16.86 4.75
C ASN A 47 13.31 17.13 6.05
N ASN A 48 13.14 18.40 6.43
CA ASN A 48 12.46 18.86 7.62
C ASN A 48 11.32 19.80 7.24
N LEU A 49 10.09 19.46 7.67
CA LEU A 49 8.88 20.23 7.39
C LEU A 49 8.94 21.65 7.98
N ASN A 50 9.54 21.84 9.16
CA ASN A 50 9.64 23.15 9.79
C ASN A 50 10.52 24.09 8.97
N SER A 51 11.63 23.57 8.41
CA SER A 51 12.53 24.33 7.53
C SER A 51 11.85 24.66 6.20
N ALA A 52 11.09 23.71 5.64
CA ALA A 52 10.29 23.96 4.44
C ALA A 52 9.24 25.05 4.71
N GLN A 53 8.57 25.01 5.87
CA GLN A 53 7.56 26.00 6.23
C GLN A 53 8.13 27.40 6.40
N ALA A 54 9.27 27.54 7.08
CA ALA A 54 9.95 28.83 7.19
C ALA A 54 10.29 29.41 5.80
N GLN A 55 10.70 28.56 4.85
CA GLN A 55 10.94 28.99 3.47
C GLN A 55 9.65 29.40 2.76
N MET A 56 8.56 28.64 2.91
CA MET A 56 7.27 28.98 2.32
C MET A 56 6.74 30.33 2.84
N GLU A 57 6.89 30.59 4.13
CA GLU A 57 6.51 31.87 4.75
C GLU A 57 7.34 33.03 4.18
N LEU A 58 8.66 32.83 4.02
CA LEU A 58 9.56 33.82 3.42
C LEU A 58 9.21 34.10 1.95
N LEU A 59 8.89 33.07 1.16
CA LEU A 59 8.46 33.21 -0.23
C LEU A 59 7.09 33.90 -0.33
N ALA A 60 6.16 33.53 0.54
CA ALA A 60 4.84 34.14 0.60
C ALA A 60 4.94 35.63 0.98
N ALA A 61 5.80 35.99 1.93
CA ALA A 61 6.06 37.39 2.31
C ALA A 61 6.61 38.23 1.15
N ARG A 62 7.36 37.60 0.23
CA ARG A 62 7.88 38.22 -1.01
C ARG A 62 6.87 38.21 -2.16
N MET A 63 5.67 37.69 -1.93
CA MET A 63 4.66 37.48 -2.96
C MET A 63 5.14 36.57 -4.12
N SER A 64 6.12 35.70 -3.86
CA SER A 64 6.63 34.77 -4.86
C SER A 64 5.57 33.72 -5.21
N ARG A 65 5.62 33.25 -6.45
CA ARG A 65 4.89 32.06 -6.91
C ARG A 65 5.76 30.85 -6.65
N PHE A 66 5.24 29.83 -5.99
CA PHE A 66 6.02 28.62 -5.76
C PHE A 66 5.16 27.37 -5.78
N LEU A 67 5.75 26.28 -6.24
CA LEU A 67 5.23 24.93 -6.08
C LEU A 67 5.90 24.25 -4.90
N VAL A 68 5.12 23.48 -4.18
CA VAL A 68 5.58 22.59 -3.12
C VAL A 68 5.28 21.17 -3.58
N LEU A 69 6.32 20.38 -3.75
CA LEU A 69 6.22 18.96 -4.07
C LEU A 69 6.64 18.18 -2.84
N GLU A 70 5.76 17.32 -2.37
CA GLU A 70 6.07 16.29 -1.39
C GLU A 70 6.46 15.03 -2.15
N MET A 71 7.71 14.61 -2.00
CA MET A 71 8.23 13.45 -2.73
C MET A 71 8.53 12.29 -1.78
N LEU A 72 8.12 11.09 -2.20
CA LEU A 72 8.51 9.83 -1.60
C LEU A 72 9.99 9.60 -1.88
N LEU A 73 10.74 9.24 -0.84
CA LEU A 73 12.14 8.84 -0.99
C LEU A 73 12.16 7.35 -1.30
N GLU A 74 12.81 6.97 -2.39
CA GLU A 74 13.35 5.62 -2.55
C GLU A 74 14.80 5.60 -2.03
N ASN A 75 15.44 4.43 -1.94
CA ASN A 75 16.79 4.23 -1.34
C ASN A 75 17.95 5.05 -1.96
N HIS A 76 17.65 5.93 -2.92
CA HIS A 76 18.56 6.93 -3.46
C HIS A 76 17.95 8.32 -3.30
N PHE A 77 18.70 9.25 -2.68
CA PHE A 77 18.35 10.66 -2.46
C PHE A 77 18.22 11.51 -3.75
N HIS A 78 17.96 10.89 -4.89
CA HIS A 78 17.94 11.56 -6.19
C HIS A 78 16.50 11.73 -6.67
N ILE A 79 16.11 12.99 -6.88
CA ILE A 79 14.93 13.31 -7.69
C ILE A 79 15.17 12.74 -9.08
N ALA A 80 14.24 11.91 -9.55
CA ALA A 80 14.41 11.22 -10.81
C ALA A 80 14.47 12.21 -11.99
N ASN A 81 15.47 12.05 -12.87
CA ASN A 81 15.63 12.88 -14.08
C ASN A 81 14.75 12.42 -15.25
N ARG A 82 13.79 11.51 -15.02
CA ARG A 82 12.89 10.98 -16.04
C ARG A 82 11.44 11.20 -15.60
N ARG A 83 10.56 11.53 -16.55
CA ARG A 83 9.17 11.91 -16.27
C ARG A 83 8.37 10.85 -15.50
N ALA A 84 8.42 9.59 -15.93
CA ALA A 84 7.66 8.50 -15.28
C ALA A 84 8.04 8.30 -13.80
N PRO A 85 9.32 8.06 -13.43
CA PRO A 85 9.70 7.92 -12.02
C PRO A 85 9.58 9.23 -11.22
N PHE A 86 9.65 10.40 -11.87
CA PHE A 86 9.33 11.67 -11.20
C PHE A 86 7.86 11.74 -10.81
N ALA A 87 6.96 11.34 -11.70
CA ALA A 87 5.53 11.30 -11.40
C ALA A 87 5.20 10.29 -10.30
N GLU A 88 5.82 9.11 -10.31
CA GLU A 88 5.64 8.06 -9.29
C GLU A 88 6.17 8.46 -7.90
N SER A 89 7.16 9.35 -7.85
CA SER A 89 7.73 9.83 -6.59
C SER A 89 6.95 10.99 -5.98
N ILE A 90 6.00 11.62 -6.67
CA ILE A 90 5.17 12.70 -6.10
C ILE A 90 4.07 12.10 -5.22
N SER A 91 4.19 12.31 -3.91
CA SER A 91 3.13 12.05 -2.92
C SER A 91 2.04 13.11 -3.04
N ARG A 92 2.47 14.38 -3.13
CA ARG A 92 1.58 15.54 -3.11
C ARG A 92 2.20 16.71 -3.87
N ALA A 93 1.37 17.52 -4.51
CA ALA A 93 1.82 18.73 -5.17
C ALA A 93 0.82 19.85 -4.91
N ASP A 94 1.30 20.97 -4.38
CA ASP A 94 0.51 22.16 -4.12
C ASP A 94 1.13 23.38 -4.79
N PHE A 95 0.27 24.28 -5.23
CA PHE A 95 0.68 25.54 -5.82
C PHE A 95 0.29 26.70 -4.90
N HIS A 96 1.25 27.57 -4.65
CA HIS A 96 1.09 28.76 -3.85
C HIS A 96 1.37 30.01 -4.68
N PHE A 97 0.47 30.97 -4.55
CA PHE A 97 0.60 32.31 -5.12
C PHE A 97 0.51 33.31 -3.97
N GLY A 98 1.47 34.24 -3.90
CA GLY A 98 1.52 35.27 -2.86
C GLY A 98 0.17 35.97 -2.59
N GLY A 99 -0.09 36.27 -1.32
CA GLY A 99 -1.21 37.09 -0.85
C GLY A 99 -2.53 36.37 -0.53
N PHE A 100 -2.70 35.10 -0.91
CA PHE A 100 -3.89 34.30 -0.58
C PHE A 100 -3.47 32.98 0.06
N GLN A 101 -3.11 33.03 1.34
CA GLN A 101 -2.70 31.83 2.09
C GLN A 101 -3.92 30.99 2.47
N SER A 102 -4.07 29.81 1.88
CA SER A 102 -4.43 28.65 2.69
C SER A 102 -3.11 28.03 3.15
N PRO A 103 -2.82 28.02 4.46
CA PRO A 103 -1.72 27.22 4.99
C PRO A 103 -1.90 25.80 4.46
N ILE A 104 -0.81 25.16 4.03
CA ILE A 104 -0.82 23.71 3.85
C ILE A 104 -1.38 23.13 5.16
N PRO A 105 -2.48 22.36 5.12
CA PRO A 105 -2.97 21.69 6.30
C PRO A 105 -1.78 20.96 6.90
N ARG A 106 -1.42 21.33 8.14
CA ARG A 106 -0.55 20.47 8.92
C ARG A 106 -1.22 19.10 8.84
N PRO A 107 -0.53 18.00 8.46
CA PRO A 107 -1.02 16.72 8.93
C PRO A 107 -1.17 16.95 10.43
N SER A 108 -2.40 16.87 10.95
CA SER A 108 -2.60 17.07 12.39
C SER A 108 -1.54 16.21 13.02
N SER A 109 -0.69 16.78 13.85
CA SER A 109 0.19 16.01 14.70
C SER A 109 -0.73 15.14 15.53
N ARG A 110 -1.10 13.97 14.99
CA ARG A 110 -1.56 12.86 15.77
C ARG A 110 -0.47 12.73 16.81
N PRO A 111 -0.84 12.68 18.09
CA PRO A 111 0.14 12.63 19.15
C PRO A 111 1.15 11.57 18.77
N HIS A 112 2.44 11.92 18.89
CA HIS A 112 3.50 10.93 18.88
C HIS A 112 3.18 9.99 20.05
N VAL A 113 2.38 8.97 19.77
CA VAL A 113 2.26 7.80 20.61
C VAL A 113 3.56 7.07 20.35
N GLN A 114 4.48 7.24 21.28
CA GLN A 114 5.63 6.37 21.41
C GLN A 114 5.11 5.02 21.91
N GLU A 115 4.43 4.27 21.03
CA GLU A 115 4.12 2.86 21.23
C GLU A 115 4.79 2.13 20.07
N SER A 116 5.62 1.16 20.41
CA SER A 116 6.04 0.13 19.47
C SER A 116 4.79 -0.49 18.84
N THR A 117 4.39 -0.04 17.65
CA THR A 117 3.10 -0.41 17.06
C THR A 117 3.36 -1.22 15.82
N ASP A 118 3.20 -2.53 15.95
CA ASP A 118 3.09 -3.45 14.83
C ASP A 118 2.13 -2.84 13.78
N PRO A 119 2.53 -2.66 12.50
CA PRO A 119 1.73 -1.99 11.47
C PRO A 119 0.37 -2.66 11.21
N LEU A 120 0.14 -3.84 11.79
CA LEU A 120 -1.05 -4.66 11.68
C LEU A 120 -1.78 -4.81 13.03
N ALA A 121 -1.47 -3.97 14.03
CA ALA A 121 -2.05 -4.03 15.37
C ALA A 121 -3.57 -3.78 15.41
N HIS A 122 -4.12 -3.07 14.42
CA HIS A 122 -5.57 -2.83 14.31
C HIS A 122 -6.38 -4.07 13.93
N ILE A 123 -5.71 -5.13 13.46
CA ILE A 123 -6.36 -6.34 13.00
C ILE A 123 -6.59 -7.27 14.21
N PRO A 124 -7.83 -7.71 14.49
CA PRO A 124 -8.08 -8.63 15.58
C PRO A 124 -7.38 -9.97 15.32
N LYS A 125 -6.85 -10.59 16.38
CA LYS A 125 -6.30 -11.95 16.31
C LYS A 125 -7.44 -12.97 16.15
N PRO A 126 -7.21 -14.09 15.45
CA PRO A 126 -8.18 -15.17 15.38
C PRO A 126 -8.45 -15.74 16.77
N ASN A 127 -9.63 -16.32 16.94
CA ASN A 127 -9.97 -17.08 18.14
C ASN A 127 -8.99 -18.26 18.30
N ALA A 128 -8.36 -18.39 19.46
CA ALA A 128 -7.40 -19.46 19.75
C ALA A 128 -7.96 -20.86 19.43
N THR A 129 -9.22 -21.13 19.76
CA THR A 129 -9.87 -22.42 19.47
C THR A 129 -9.99 -22.69 17.97
N LEU A 130 -10.20 -21.64 17.17
CA LEU A 130 -10.27 -21.75 15.70
C LEU A 130 -8.87 -22.02 15.14
N SER A 131 -7.86 -21.26 15.58
CA SER A 131 -6.47 -21.45 15.16
C SER A 131 -5.94 -22.84 15.50
N ASP A 132 -6.20 -23.35 16.71
CA ASP A 132 -5.74 -24.68 17.12
C ASP A 132 -6.39 -25.79 16.29
N LYS A 133 -7.69 -25.67 16.00
CA LYS A 133 -8.40 -26.61 15.13
C LYS A 133 -7.85 -26.60 13.71
N ALA A 134 -7.71 -25.42 13.11
CA ALA A 134 -7.17 -25.28 11.77
C ALA A 134 -5.73 -25.82 11.68
N LYS A 135 -4.89 -25.53 12.66
CA LYS A 135 -3.52 -26.06 12.75
C LYS A 135 -3.50 -27.59 12.83
N LYS A 136 -4.40 -28.18 13.63
CA LYS A 136 -4.52 -29.64 13.73
C LYS A 136 -4.93 -30.26 12.40
N VAL A 137 -5.96 -29.71 11.74
CA VAL A 137 -6.42 -30.19 10.43
C VAL A 137 -5.34 -30.02 9.36
N ALA A 138 -4.64 -28.88 9.33
CA ALA A 138 -3.53 -28.67 8.41
C ALA A 138 -2.42 -29.72 8.58
N ALA A 139 -2.07 -30.06 9.84
CA ALA A 139 -1.09 -31.10 10.14
C ALA A 139 -1.57 -32.52 9.77
N GLU A 140 -2.88 -32.79 9.84
CA GLU A 140 -3.46 -34.08 9.42
C GLU A 140 -3.53 -34.22 7.90
N LEU A 141 -3.74 -33.11 7.18
CA LEU A 141 -3.83 -33.08 5.73
C LEU A 141 -2.46 -33.13 5.04
N ASP A 142 -1.45 -32.47 5.63
CA ASP A 142 -0.08 -32.40 5.12
C ASP A 142 -0.05 -32.05 3.60
N ASP A 143 0.42 -32.97 2.75
CA ASP A 143 0.46 -32.82 1.28
C ASP A 143 -0.91 -32.62 0.60
N LYS A 144 -2.01 -32.94 1.30
CA LYS A 144 -3.37 -32.74 0.78
C LYS A 144 -3.91 -31.34 1.07
N LEU A 145 -3.17 -30.50 1.78
CA LEU A 145 -3.59 -29.13 2.03
C LEU A 145 -3.50 -28.31 0.74
N PRO A 146 -4.59 -27.68 0.28
CA PRO A 146 -4.56 -26.84 -0.92
C PRO A 146 -3.60 -25.66 -0.76
N GLN A 147 -2.96 -25.25 -1.85
CA GLN A 147 -1.98 -24.15 -1.82
C GLN A 147 -2.63 -22.82 -1.38
N GLU A 148 -3.93 -22.64 -1.61
CA GLU A 148 -4.73 -21.49 -1.20
C GLU A 148 -4.85 -21.37 0.33
N CYS A 149 -4.62 -22.47 1.05
CA CYS A 149 -4.58 -22.53 2.51
C CYS A 149 -3.17 -22.27 3.09
N CYS A 150 -2.19 -21.98 2.23
CA CYS A 150 -0.82 -21.66 2.61
C CYS A 150 -0.51 -20.19 2.34
N ASP A 151 0.39 -19.62 3.15
CA ASP A 151 0.95 -18.31 2.89
C ASP A 151 1.77 -18.36 1.58
N PRO A 152 1.50 -17.50 0.59
CA PRO A 152 2.17 -17.55 -0.71
C PRO A 152 3.65 -17.15 -0.67
N ILE A 153 4.13 -16.62 0.45
CA ILE A 153 5.51 -16.17 0.65
C ILE A 153 6.29 -17.18 1.49
N SER A 154 5.76 -17.58 2.67
CA SER A 154 6.45 -18.56 3.52
C SER A 154 6.20 -20.00 3.09
N MET A 155 5.17 -20.25 2.28
CA MET A 155 4.66 -21.59 1.92
C MET A 155 4.18 -22.41 3.11
N GLU A 156 4.07 -21.81 4.30
CA GLU A 156 3.55 -22.45 5.50
C GLU A 156 2.02 -22.32 5.57
N PRO A 157 1.31 -23.26 6.22
CA PRO A 157 -0.13 -23.14 6.44
C PRO A 157 -0.52 -21.82 7.11
N LEU A 158 -1.69 -21.29 6.74
CA LEU A 158 -2.22 -20.08 7.34
C LEU A 158 -2.58 -20.33 8.82
N ALA A 159 -2.02 -19.52 9.72
CA ALA A 159 -2.21 -19.61 11.17
C ALA A 159 -2.82 -18.32 11.77
N ASP A 160 -2.42 -17.16 11.26
CA ASP A 160 -2.99 -15.85 11.60
C ASP A 160 -3.22 -15.06 10.31
N PRO A 161 -4.22 -15.46 9.50
CA PRO A 161 -4.41 -14.93 8.16
C PRO A 161 -4.98 -13.51 8.17
N ILE A 162 -4.39 -12.66 7.32
CA ILE A 162 -4.86 -11.31 7.03
C ILE A 162 -5.06 -11.14 5.53
N GLU A 163 -6.08 -10.37 5.15
CA GLU A 163 -6.39 -10.05 3.77
C GLU A 163 -5.84 -8.69 3.41
N ILE A 164 -5.14 -8.61 2.28
CA ILE A 164 -4.61 -7.39 1.68
C ILE A 164 -4.78 -7.50 0.18
N ASN A 165 -5.34 -6.48 -0.49
CA ASN A 165 -5.54 -6.49 -1.95
C ASN A 165 -6.22 -7.75 -2.50
N LYS A 166 -7.23 -8.27 -1.78
CA LYS A 166 -7.95 -9.52 -2.14
C LYS A 166 -7.06 -10.78 -2.12
N ARG A 167 -5.88 -10.73 -1.48
CA ARG A 167 -4.96 -11.84 -1.22
C ARG A 167 -4.86 -12.10 0.28
N VAL A 168 -4.41 -13.30 0.66
CA VAL A 168 -4.28 -13.69 2.08
C VAL A 168 -2.86 -14.11 2.39
N TYR A 169 -2.35 -13.67 3.55
CA TYR A 169 -1.00 -13.94 4.05
C TYR A 169 -1.05 -14.19 5.56
N ASN A 170 -0.02 -14.80 6.13
CA ASN A 170 0.17 -14.80 7.58
C ASN A 170 0.59 -13.39 8.04
N ARG A 171 -0.03 -12.93 9.13
CA ARG A 171 0.27 -11.64 9.76
C ARG A 171 1.76 -11.47 10.02
N GLU A 172 2.41 -12.50 10.56
CA GLU A 172 3.84 -12.44 10.88
C GLU A 172 4.71 -12.20 9.65
N THR A 173 4.43 -12.91 8.54
CA THR A 173 5.13 -12.76 7.27
C THR A 173 5.05 -11.32 6.77
N VAL A 174 3.84 -10.77 6.75
CA VAL A 174 3.59 -9.39 6.32
C VAL A 174 4.21 -8.38 7.27
N SER A 175 4.03 -8.54 8.58
CA SER A 175 4.62 -7.66 9.60
C SER A 175 6.15 -7.61 9.47
N ARG A 176 6.81 -8.74 9.19
CA ARG A 176 8.25 -8.80 8.96
C ARG A 176 8.64 -8.03 7.70
N LEU A 177 7.96 -8.29 6.58
CA LEU A 177 8.26 -7.62 5.31
C LEU A 177 7.98 -6.11 5.34
N ILE A 178 6.94 -5.67 6.05
CA ILE A 178 6.65 -4.24 6.24
C ILE A 178 7.77 -3.59 7.07
N LYS A 179 8.19 -4.23 8.16
CA LYS A 179 9.30 -3.74 9.00
C LYS A 179 10.61 -3.65 8.22
N ASP A 180 10.84 -4.58 7.30
CA ASP A 180 12.02 -4.59 6.43
C ASP A 180 11.92 -3.57 5.28
N GLY A 181 10.79 -2.87 5.12
CA GLY A 181 10.54 -1.94 4.02
C GLY A 181 10.41 -2.62 2.66
N LYS A 182 10.14 -3.93 2.64
CA LYS A 182 10.14 -4.80 1.45
C LYS A 182 8.76 -5.32 1.07
N PHE A 183 7.71 -4.94 1.81
CA PHE A 183 6.38 -5.43 1.51
C PHE A 183 5.76 -4.71 0.32
N GLU A 184 5.98 -5.30 -0.85
CA GLU A 184 5.19 -5.10 -2.05
C GLU A 184 4.36 -6.36 -2.28
N ASP A 185 3.13 -6.22 -2.77
CA ASP A 185 2.30 -7.39 -3.09
C ASP A 185 3.05 -8.26 -4.12
N PRO A 186 3.34 -9.54 -3.81
CA PRO A 186 4.18 -10.38 -4.66
C PRO A 186 3.59 -10.65 -6.05
N PHE A 187 2.28 -10.44 -6.24
CA PHE A 187 1.60 -10.73 -7.49
C PHE A 187 1.51 -9.54 -8.43
N ASN A 188 1.39 -8.31 -7.90
CA ASN A 188 1.21 -7.10 -8.71
C ASN A 188 2.23 -5.99 -8.42
N ARG A 189 3.13 -6.20 -7.45
CA ARG A 189 4.15 -5.25 -6.97
C ARG A 189 3.60 -3.89 -6.53
N ALA A 190 2.31 -3.83 -6.20
CA ALA A 190 1.70 -2.64 -5.66
C ALA A 190 2.21 -2.39 -4.24
N LYS A 191 2.47 -1.11 -3.93
CA LYS A 191 2.68 -0.69 -2.54
C LYS A 191 1.43 -1.01 -1.75
N VAL A 192 1.61 -1.76 -0.68
CA VAL A 192 0.53 -2.09 0.23
C VAL A 192 0.45 -1.03 1.31
N ASP A 193 -0.75 -0.47 1.50
CA ASP A 193 -1.09 0.28 2.70
C ASP A 193 -1.52 -0.70 3.81
N PRO A 194 -0.75 -0.86 4.90
CA PRO A 194 -1.08 -1.78 5.99
C PRO A 194 -2.43 -1.49 6.65
N SER A 195 -2.93 -0.25 6.56
CA SER A 195 -4.23 0.12 7.12
C SER A 195 -5.41 -0.49 6.37
N THR A 196 -5.21 -0.90 5.11
CA THR A 196 -6.24 -1.57 4.29
C THR A 196 -6.40 -3.05 4.63
N ALA A 197 -5.48 -3.60 5.43
CA ALA A 197 -5.48 -4.99 5.81
C ALA A 197 -6.68 -5.35 6.71
N LYS A 198 -7.31 -6.48 6.43
CA LYS A 198 -8.50 -6.99 7.12
C LYS A 198 -8.22 -8.35 7.75
N PRO A 199 -8.95 -8.74 8.81
CA PRO A 199 -8.87 -10.10 9.31
C PRO A 199 -9.40 -11.08 8.26
N ALA A 200 -8.67 -12.17 8.00
CA ALA A 200 -9.07 -13.21 7.06
C ALA A 200 -9.34 -14.55 7.77
N HIS A 201 -9.97 -14.49 8.95
CA HIS A 201 -10.22 -15.67 9.79
C HIS A 201 -11.03 -16.76 9.10
N TYR A 202 -11.83 -16.38 8.09
CA TYR A 202 -12.55 -17.31 7.22
C TYR A 202 -11.63 -18.31 6.51
N MET A 203 -10.35 -18.01 6.31
CA MET A 203 -9.40 -18.98 5.74
C MET A 203 -9.05 -20.10 6.72
N LEU A 204 -9.13 -19.85 8.03
CA LEU A 204 -8.99 -20.91 9.04
C LEU A 204 -10.21 -21.85 9.01
N ASP A 205 -11.40 -21.29 8.85
CA ASP A 205 -12.62 -22.08 8.61
C ASP A 205 -12.48 -22.89 7.31
N ALA A 206 -11.86 -22.31 6.27
CA ALA A 206 -11.64 -22.99 4.99
C ALA A 206 -10.70 -24.20 5.12
N ILE A 207 -9.63 -24.08 5.91
CA ILE A 207 -8.73 -25.21 6.25
C ILE A 207 -9.53 -26.35 6.89
N ILE A 208 -10.38 -26.03 7.87
CA ILE A 208 -11.21 -27.02 8.57
C ILE A 208 -12.21 -27.65 7.58
N ALA A 209 -12.91 -26.83 6.80
CA ALA A 209 -13.90 -27.25 5.82
C ALA A 209 -13.32 -28.11 4.68
N HIS A 210 -12.01 -27.98 4.39
CA HIS A 210 -11.38 -28.83 3.37
C HIS A 210 -11.45 -30.31 3.74
N SER A 211 -11.34 -30.64 5.03
CA SER A 211 -11.49 -32.03 5.51
C SER A 211 -12.88 -32.61 5.22
N ASP A 212 -13.93 -31.78 5.30
CA ASP A 212 -15.29 -32.18 4.94
C ASP A 212 -15.43 -32.43 3.44
N VAL A 213 -14.78 -31.60 2.61
CA VAL A 213 -14.78 -31.78 1.14
C VAL A 213 -14.10 -33.08 0.74
N LEU A 214 -12.96 -33.40 1.36
CA LEU A 214 -12.29 -34.69 1.15
C LEU A 214 -13.10 -35.88 1.66
N ALA A 215 -14.05 -35.65 2.57
CA ALA A 215 -15.04 -36.63 3.01
C ALA A 215 -16.35 -36.56 2.19
N HIS A 216 -16.35 -35.86 1.05
CA HIS A 216 -17.50 -35.66 0.14
C HIS A 216 -18.73 -35.02 0.78
N LYS A 217 -18.53 -34.19 1.81
CA LYS A 217 -19.58 -33.38 2.42
C LYS A 217 -19.47 -31.97 1.87
N GLU A 218 -20.62 -31.38 1.52
CA GLU A 218 -20.67 -29.98 1.08
C GLU A 218 -20.38 -29.06 2.28
N PRO A 219 -19.25 -28.32 2.31
CA PRO A 219 -18.96 -27.39 3.38
C PRO A 219 -19.90 -26.19 3.35
N ILE A 220 -20.30 -25.71 4.53
CA ILE A 220 -21.18 -24.53 4.70
C ILE A 220 -20.61 -23.29 3.98
N MET A 221 -19.28 -23.19 3.89
CA MET A 221 -18.59 -22.07 3.24
C MET A 221 -18.92 -21.92 1.75
N LEU A 222 -19.22 -23.00 1.02
CA LEU A 222 -19.62 -22.93 -0.40
C LEU A 222 -20.87 -22.07 -0.62
N ARG A 223 -21.76 -22.03 0.38
CA ARG A 223 -23.00 -21.25 0.33
C ARG A 223 -22.77 -19.81 0.77
N ASN A 224 -21.97 -19.61 1.80
CA ASN A 224 -21.75 -18.29 2.41
C ASN A 224 -20.79 -17.39 1.62
N HIS A 225 -19.90 -17.96 0.79
CA HIS A 225 -18.85 -17.22 0.10
C HIS A 225 -18.87 -17.38 -1.43
N LYS A 226 -20.02 -17.77 -2.00
CA LYS A 226 -20.17 -18.05 -3.44
C LYS A 226 -19.75 -16.91 -4.38
N SER A 227 -19.84 -15.66 -3.90
CA SER A 227 -19.47 -14.45 -4.65
C SER A 227 -18.26 -13.73 -4.06
N THR A 228 -17.34 -14.46 -3.44
CA THR A 228 -16.12 -13.87 -2.89
C THR A 228 -15.21 -13.33 -3.99
N ASP A 229 -14.69 -12.13 -3.74
CA ASP A 229 -13.68 -11.48 -4.58
C ASP A 229 -12.25 -11.80 -4.13
N VAL A 230 -12.09 -12.48 -2.99
CA VAL A 230 -10.80 -12.86 -2.42
C VAL A 230 -10.23 -14.04 -3.19
N HIS A 231 -9.07 -13.85 -3.82
CA HIS A 231 -8.52 -14.80 -4.79
C HIS A 231 -8.31 -16.21 -4.22
N PRO A 232 -7.56 -16.42 -3.11
CA PRO A 232 -7.38 -17.77 -2.58
C PRO A 232 -8.70 -18.47 -2.23
N LEU A 233 -9.65 -17.76 -1.64
CA LEU A 233 -10.93 -18.35 -1.27
C LEU A 233 -11.79 -18.69 -2.50
N LYS A 234 -11.76 -17.84 -3.54
CA LYS A 234 -12.47 -18.07 -4.79
C LYS A 234 -11.92 -19.31 -5.49
N ASP A 235 -10.60 -19.39 -5.64
CA ASP A 235 -9.92 -20.49 -6.32
C ASP A 235 -10.17 -21.82 -5.57
N LEU A 236 -10.13 -21.79 -4.23
CA LEU A 236 -10.44 -22.93 -3.37
C LEU A 236 -11.89 -23.42 -3.52
N ILE A 237 -12.86 -22.50 -3.57
CA ILE A 237 -14.29 -22.83 -3.77
C ILE A 237 -14.52 -23.47 -5.14
N GLU A 238 -13.86 -22.96 -6.19
CA GLU A 238 -13.94 -23.53 -7.53
C GLU A 238 -13.37 -24.96 -7.56
N GLN A 239 -12.22 -25.18 -6.92
CA GLN A 239 -11.60 -26.51 -6.77
C GLN A 239 -12.50 -27.48 -6.01
N TRP A 240 -13.08 -27.07 -4.87
CA TRP A 240 -14.03 -27.91 -4.13
C TRP A 240 -15.26 -28.26 -4.96
N GLY A 241 -15.78 -27.32 -5.74
CA GLY A 241 -16.89 -27.56 -6.66
C GLY A 241 -16.55 -28.60 -7.73
N GLN A 242 -15.31 -28.66 -8.20
CA GLN A 242 -14.84 -29.69 -9.13
C GLN A 242 -14.72 -31.04 -8.44
N LEU A 243 -14.08 -31.10 -7.27
CA LEU A 243 -13.90 -32.34 -6.49
C LEU A 243 -15.24 -33.00 -6.14
N LEU A 244 -16.22 -32.20 -5.68
CA LEU A 244 -17.55 -32.70 -5.32
C LEU A 244 -18.37 -33.17 -6.54
N ARG A 245 -18.05 -32.70 -7.76
CA ARG A 245 -18.73 -33.12 -9.00
C ARG A 245 -18.05 -34.31 -9.68
N ALA A 246 -16.74 -34.45 -9.55
CA ALA A 246 -15.94 -35.45 -10.25
C ALA A 246 -16.27 -36.91 -9.85
N GLU A 247 -16.93 -37.13 -8.71
CA GLU A 247 -17.30 -38.47 -8.22
C GLU A 247 -18.80 -38.79 -8.25
N ILE A 248 -19.65 -37.96 -8.85
CA ILE A 248 -21.01 -38.38 -9.19
C ILE A 248 -20.89 -39.15 -10.52
N PRO A 249 -21.03 -40.49 -10.56
CA PRO A 249 -21.13 -41.18 -11.84
C PRO A 249 -22.38 -40.63 -12.53
N ALA A 250 -22.24 -40.22 -13.80
CA ALA A 250 -23.41 -39.89 -14.61
C ALA A 250 -24.40 -41.07 -14.56
N PRO A 251 -25.72 -40.80 -14.38
CA PRO A 251 -26.73 -41.85 -14.41
C PRO A 251 -26.81 -42.56 -15.76
#